data_AF-A0A352NMA3-F1
#
_entry.id   AF-A0A352NMA3-F1
#
_cell.length_a   1.000
_cell.length_b   1.000
_cell.length_c   1.000
_cell.angle_alpha   90.00
_cell.angle_beta   90.00
_cell.angle_gamma   90.00
#
_symmetry.space_group_name_H-M   'P 1'
#
loop_
_entity.id
_entity.type
_entity.pdbx_description
1 polymer ?
#
loop_
_entity_poly.entity_id
_entity_poly.type
_entity_poly.pdbx_seq_one_letter_code
_entity_poly.pdbx_strand_id
1 'polypeptide(L)' 'MDKSRLIPIKLDNYKPLREMVFESLREAIIQGRLRPGERLMEIQLAEEMGVSRTPVREAIRKLELEGFVVMV' A
#
# COMPACT_ATOMS: atom_id res chain seq x y z
N MET A 1 -31.04 -9.41 -26.79
CA MET A 1 -30.95 -9.27 -25.32
C MET A 1 -29.52 -9.53 -24.90
N ASP A 2 -28.68 -8.50 -24.89
CA ASP A 2 -27.35 -8.59 -24.29
C ASP A 2 -27.53 -8.48 -22.76
N LYS A 3 -27.18 -9.54 -22.03
CA LYS A 3 -27.33 -9.66 -20.57
C LYS A 3 -26.03 -9.31 -19.83
N SER A 4 -25.18 -8.45 -20.37
CA SER A 4 -23.96 -8.07 -19.66
C SER A 4 -24.25 -7.03 -18.58
N ARG A 5 -24.13 -7.43 -17.30
CA ARG A 5 -24.36 -6.53 -16.15
C ARG A 5 -23.21 -5.56 -15.89
N LEU A 6 -22.01 -5.81 -16.44
CA LEU A 6 -20.83 -4.93 -16.32
C LEU A 6 -19.94 -5.07 -17.56
N ILE A 7 -19.24 -3.98 -17.92
CA ILE A 7 -18.22 -3.93 -18.98
C ILE A 7 -16.83 -4.18 -18.35
N PRO A 8 -15.92 -4.94 -19.00
CA PRO A 8 -14.62 -5.28 -18.43
C PRO A 8 -13.69 -4.05 -18.30
N ILE A 9 -13.08 -3.89 -17.12
CA ILE A 9 -12.05 -2.87 -16.90
C ILE A 9 -10.81 -3.23 -17.72
N LYS A 10 -10.35 -2.29 -18.56
CA LYS A 10 -9.00 -2.30 -19.12
C LYS A 10 -8.18 -1.24 -18.39
N LEU A 11 -7.16 -1.70 -17.67
CA LEU A 11 -6.22 -0.87 -16.92
C LEU A 11 -4.85 -1.04 -17.57
N ASP A 12 -4.56 -0.17 -18.53
CA ASP A 12 -3.43 -0.32 -19.44
C ASP A 12 -2.10 -0.02 -18.75
N ASN A 13 -2.06 0.84 -17.71
CA ASN A 13 -0.92 0.93 -16.78
C ASN A 13 -1.09 1.89 -15.56
N TYR A 14 -2.29 2.20 -15.09
CA TYR A 14 -2.41 3.03 -13.87
C TYR A 14 -2.40 2.17 -12.62
N LYS A 15 -1.24 2.13 -11.95
CA LYS A 15 -1.13 1.50 -10.64
C LYS A 15 -1.72 2.43 -9.57
N PRO A 16 -2.70 1.98 -8.77
CA PRO A 16 -3.28 2.80 -7.70
C PRO A 16 -2.21 3.30 -6.73
N LEU A 17 -2.36 4.52 -6.20
CA LEU A 17 -1.39 5.11 -5.27
C LEU A 17 -1.13 4.22 -4.05
N ARG A 18 -2.17 3.60 -3.48
CA ARG A 18 -2.04 2.61 -2.39
C ARG A 18 -1.13 1.42 -2.75
N GLU A 19 -1.16 0.96 -4.00
CA GLU A 19 -0.31 -0.15 -4.47
C GLU A 19 1.13 0.31 -4.65
N MET A 20 1.34 1.57 -5.09
CA MET A 20 2.68 2.15 -5.17
C MET A 20 3.30 2.32 -3.78
N VAL A 21 2.54 2.84 -2.82
CA VAL A 21 2.96 2.97 -1.42
C VAL A 21 3.25 1.60 -0.81
N PHE A 22 2.37 0.62 -1.03
CA PHE A 22 2.56 -0.75 -0.57
C PHE A 22 3.87 -1.35 -1.06
N GLU A 23 4.14 -1.31 -2.37
CA GLU A 23 5.37 -1.88 -2.91
C GLU A 23 6.63 -1.17 -2.40
N SER A 24 6.59 0.16 -2.27
CA SER A 24 7.70 0.95 -1.73
C SER A 24 8.02 0.57 -0.28
N LEU A 25 6.98 0.47 0.58
CA LEU A 25 7.15 0.05 1.98
C LEU A 25 7.64 -1.40 2.07
N ARG A 26 7.06 -2.31 1.26
CA ARG A 26 7.47 -3.72 1.23
C ARG A 26 8.93 -3.86 0.85
N GLU A 27 9.36 -3.15 -0.19
CA GLU A 27 10.77 -3.14 -0.61
C GLU A 27 11.66 -2.56 0.49
N ALA A 28 11.26 -1.48 1.15
CA ALA A 28 12.02 -0.91 2.26
C ALA A 28 12.19 -1.90 3.44
N ILE A 29 11.17 -2.71 3.74
CA ILE A 29 11.26 -3.78 4.75
C ILE A 29 12.20 -4.90 4.29
N ILE A 30 12.05 -5.39 3.05
CA ILE A 30 12.88 -6.49 2.49
C ILE A 30 14.36 -6.08 2.44
N GLN A 31 14.65 -4.84 2.08
CA GLN A 31 16.00 -4.29 2.03
C GLN A 31 16.54 -3.90 3.43
N GLY A 32 15.74 -4.06 4.50
CA GLY A 32 16.14 -3.72 5.86
C GLY A 32 16.27 -2.22 6.14
N ARG A 33 15.76 -1.36 5.26
CA ARG A 33 15.70 0.10 5.47
C ARG A 33 14.70 0.45 6.58
N LEU A 34 13.57 -0.26 6.60
CA LEU A 34 12.66 -0.30 7.76
C LEU A 34 12.97 -1.59 8.53
N ARG A 35 13.43 -1.46 9.78
CA ARG A 35 13.94 -2.61 10.54
C ARG A 35 12.82 -3.38 11.25
N PRO A 36 12.98 -4.69 11.50
CA PRO A 36 12.05 -5.44 12.35
C PRO A 36 11.87 -4.77 13.72
N GLY A 37 10.61 -4.61 14.15
CA GLY A 37 10.26 -3.93 15.41
C GLY A 37 10.27 -2.40 15.33
N GLU A 38 10.63 -1.81 14.19
CA GLU A 38 10.52 -0.37 13.97
C GLU A 38 9.05 0.05 13.93
N ARG A 39 8.72 1.12 14.67
CA ARG A 39 7.36 1.63 14.71
C ARG A 39 7.08 2.47 13.45
N LEU A 40 6.11 2.02 12.66
CA LEU A 40 5.66 2.73 11.46
C LEU A 40 4.48 3.66 11.81
N MET A 41 4.69 4.98 11.75
CA MET A 41 3.62 5.96 11.95
C MET A 41 3.06 6.43 10.62
N GLU A 42 1.75 6.22 10.39
CA GLU A 42 1.07 6.62 9.15
C GLU A 42 1.30 8.07 8.74
N ILE A 43 1.31 8.99 9.71
CA ILE A 43 1.48 10.43 9.47
C ILE A 43 2.89 10.71 8.92
N GLN A 44 3.91 10.16 9.57
CA GLN A 44 5.30 10.35 9.16
C GLN A 44 5.56 9.77 7.78
N LEU A 45 5.11 8.53 7.53
CA LEU A 45 5.26 7.89 6.23
C LEU A 45 4.52 8.66 5.12
N ALA A 46 3.35 9.22 5.42
CA ALA A 46 2.61 10.05 4.47
C ALA A 46 3.35 11.35 4.14
N GLU A 47 3.92 12.02 5.14
CA GLU A 47 4.74 13.22 4.96
C GLU A 47 6.01 12.94 4.15
N GLU A 48 6.75 11.87 4.50
CA GLU A 48 7.97 11.46 3.80
C GLU A 48 7.72 11.09 2.34
N MET A 49 6.58 10.45 2.05
CA MET A 49 6.21 10.02 0.69
C MET A 49 5.46 11.11 -0.10
N GLY A 50 5.13 12.24 0.52
CA GLY A 50 4.39 13.32 -0.14
C GLY A 50 2.96 12.94 -0.55
N VAL A 51 2.30 12.07 0.22
CA VAL A 51 0.94 11.56 -0.05
C VAL A 51 0.01 11.83 1.12
N SER A 52 -1.29 11.65 0.93
CA SER A 52 -2.23 11.67 2.06
C SER A 52 -2.12 10.40 2.90
N ARG A 53 -2.65 10.44 4.13
CA ARG A 53 -2.63 9.29 5.05
C ARG A 53 -3.44 8.08 4.57
N THR A 54 -4.49 8.30 3.79
CA THR A 54 -5.41 7.23 3.34
C THR A 54 -4.68 6.10 2.57
N PRO A 55 -3.93 6.37 1.48
CA PRO A 55 -3.20 5.32 0.76
C PRO A 55 -2.12 4.65 1.62
N VAL A 56 -1.52 5.37 2.57
CA VAL A 56 -0.53 4.80 3.51
C VAL A 56 -1.19 3.80 4.46
N ARG A 57 -2.33 4.16 5.07
CA ARG A 57 -3.09 3.26 5.92
C ARG A 57 -3.56 2.01 5.16
N GLU A 58 -4.01 2.17 3.92
CA GLU A 58 -4.42 1.04 3.07
C GLU A 58 -3.23 0.12 2.74
N ALA A 59 -2.07 0.70 2.43
CA ALA A 59 -0.84 -0.04 2.20
C ALA A 59 -0.37 -0.80 3.45
N ILE A 60 -0.41 -0.17 4.63
CA ILE A 60 -0.04 -0.79 5.92
C ILE A 60 -0.99 -1.95 6.23
N ARG A 61 -2.30 -1.80 6.02
CA ARG A 61 -3.26 -2.91 6.17
C ARG A 61 -2.94 -4.08 5.24
N LYS A 62 -2.51 -3.81 4.01
CA LYS A 62 -2.09 -4.86 3.08
C LYS A 62 -0.79 -5.54 3.55
N LEU A 63 0.19 -4.78 4.05
CA LEU A 63 1.41 -5.34 4.65
C LEU A 63 1.10 -6.20 5.88
N GLU A 64 0.11 -5.82 6.69
CA GLU A 64 -0.34 -6.59 7.85
C GLU A 64 -0.95 -7.93 7.39
N LEU A 65 -1.81 -7.91 6.38
CA LEU A 65 -2.38 -9.12 5.80
C LEU A 65 -1.31 -10.05 5.19
N GLU A 66 -0.22 -9.50 4.66
CA GLU A 66 0.93 -10.27 4.16
C GLU A 66 1.94 -10.66 5.25
N GLY A 67 1.73 -10.25 6.51
CA GLY A 67 2.57 -10.61 7.64
C GLY A 67 3.89 -9.83 7.76
N PHE A 68 4.04 -8.72 7.03
CA PHE A 68 5.22 -7.85 7.14
C PHE A 68 5.18 -6.92 8.36
N VAL A 69 3.98 -6.58 8.84
CA VAL A 69 3.76 -5.69 9.99
C VAL A 69 2.62 -6.23 10.86
N VAL A 70 2.48 -5.68 12.07
CA VAL A 70 1.35 -5.96 12.98
C VAL A 70 0.78 -4.63 13.48
N MET A 71 -0.55 -4.51 13.59
CA MET A 71 -1.15 -3.39 14.32
C MET A 71 -1.07 -3.62 15.83
N VAL A 72 -0.70 -2.56 16.55
CA VAL A 72 -0.54 -2.53 18.01
C VAL A 72 -1.31 -1.34 18.57
#